data_AF-A0A843C9E0-F1
#
_entry.id   AF-A0A843C9E0-F1
#
_cell.length_a   1.000
_cell.length_b   1.000
_cell.length_c   1.000
_cell.angle_alpha   90.00
_cell.angle_beta   90.00
_cell.angle_gamma   90.00
#
_symmetry.space_group_name_H-M   'P 1'
#
loop_
_entity.id
_entity.type
_entity.pdbx_description
1 polymer ?
#
loop_
_entity_poly.entity_id
_entity_poly.type
_entity_poly.pdbx_seq_one_letter_code
_entity_poly.pdbx_strand_id
1 'polypeptide(L)'
;MVLINFMSKHAPAGEMKKNLNDLLSKINAMEIVASNEFEKGAVKILKALVEGETHSINELEHLKKAIDLLTLELFKVQNKISG
;
A
#
# COMPACT_ATOMS: atom_id res chain seq x y z
N MET A 1 12.47 19.93 9.96
CA MET A 1 11.08 20.24 10.37
C MET A 1 10.04 19.88 9.30
N VAL A 2 10.28 20.16 8.00
CA VAL A 2 9.28 19.95 6.93
C VAL A 2 8.96 18.47 6.65
N LEU A 3 9.93 17.55 6.80
CA LEU A 3 9.73 16.11 6.57
C LEU A 3 8.82 15.42 7.63
N ILE A 4 8.82 15.92 8.87
CA ILE A 4 8.01 15.35 9.96
C ILE A 4 6.51 15.62 9.73
N ASN A 5 6.17 16.79 9.16
CA ASN A 5 4.78 17.14 8.89
C ASN A 5 4.14 16.29 7.78
N PHE A 6 4.91 15.78 6.82
CA PHE A 6 4.38 14.90 5.77
C PHE A 6 3.98 13.52 6.33
N MET A 7 4.71 13.02 7.33
CA MET A 7 4.44 11.72 7.96
C MET A 7 3.18 11.70 8.85
N SER A 8 2.67 12.86 9.25
CA SER A 8 1.50 12.97 10.15
C SER A 8 0.16 12.58 9.52
N LYS A 9 0.10 12.43 8.19
CA LYS A 9 -1.11 12.06 7.43
C LYS A 9 -1.08 10.66 6.83
N HIS A 10 -0.06 9.85 7.11
CA HIS A 10 0.07 8.50 6.55
C HIS A 10 -0.41 7.45 7.57
N ALA A 11 -1.47 6.71 7.22
CA ALA A 11 -1.81 5.48 7.94
C ALA A 11 -0.69 4.44 7.73
N PRO A 12 -0.29 3.65 8.76
CA PRO A 12 0.66 2.56 8.58
C PRO A 12 0.19 1.57 7.51
N ALA A 13 1.12 0.96 6.76
CA ALA A 13 0.79 0.01 5.70
C ALA A 13 -0.14 -1.12 6.19
N GLY A 14 0.04 -1.60 7.42
CA GLY A 14 -0.85 -2.59 8.03
C GLY A 14 -2.29 -2.09 8.23
N GLU A 15 -2.48 -0.83 8.62
CA GLU A 15 -3.80 -0.22 8.75
C GLU A 15 -4.46 -0.01 7.38
N MET A 16 -3.69 0.45 6.38
CA MET A 16 -4.16 0.57 5.01
C MET A 16 -4.62 -0.78 4.44
N LYS A 17 -3.82 -1.84 4.61
CA LYS A 17 -4.20 -3.20 4.17
C LYS A 17 -5.44 -3.72 4.88
N LYS A 18 -5.59 -3.43 6.18
CA LYS A 18 -6.81 -3.78 6.92
C LYS A 18 -8.03 -3.10 6.32
N ASN A 19 -7.95 -1.80 6.04
CA ASN A 19 -9.04 -1.06 5.41
C ASN A 19 -9.38 -1.60 4.01
N LEU A 20 -8.36 -1.98 3.22
CA LEU A 20 -8.56 -2.62 1.91
C LEU A 20 -9.21 -4.00 2.02
N ASN A 21 -8.87 -4.81 3.03
CA ASN A 21 -9.55 -6.09 3.29
C ASN A 21 -11.02 -5.90 3.69
N ASP A 22 -11.31 -4.88 4.50
CA ASP A 22 -12.68 -4.52 4.87
C ASP A 22 -13.47 -4.05 3.64
N LEU A 23 -12.85 -3.28 2.74
CA LEU A 23 -13.43 -2.89 1.45
C LEU A 23 -13.68 -4.09 0.54
N LEU A 24 -12.70 -4.98 0.39
CA LEU A 24 -12.83 -6.20 -0.40
C LEU A 24 -14.00 -7.07 0.09
N SER A 25 -14.15 -7.20 1.42
CA SER A 25 -15.27 -7.93 2.02
C SER A 25 -16.62 -7.33 1.66
N LYS A 26 -16.75 -5.99 1.69
CA LYS A 26 -17.95 -5.28 1.24
C LYS A 26 -18.19 -5.44 -0.26
N ILE A 27 -17.13 -5.38 -1.08
CA ILE A 27 -17.21 -5.57 -2.53
C ILE A 27 -17.70 -6.98 -2.88
N ASN A 28 -17.20 -8.01 -2.19
CA ASN A 28 -17.67 -9.38 -2.36
C ASN A 28 -19.17 -9.52 -1.99
N ALA A 29 -19.64 -8.82 -0.96
CA ALA A 29 -21.07 -8.78 -0.65
C ALA A 29 -21.88 -8.07 -1.76
N MET A 30 -21.35 -6.97 -2.32
CA MET A 30 -21.96 -6.28 -3.47
C MET A 30 -22.02 -7.18 -4.71
N GLU A 31 -21.00 -8.01 -4.94
CA GLU A 31 -20.95 -8.98 -6.05
C GLU A 31 -22.11 -9.98 -6.01
N ILE A 32 -22.51 -10.40 -4.80
CA ILE A 32 -23.61 -11.35 -4.60
C ILE A 32 -24.97 -10.70 -4.92
N VAL A 33 -25.15 -9.42 -4.58
CA VAL A 33 -26.45 -8.72 -4.72
C VAL A 33 -26.59 -7.94 -6.03
N ALA A 34 -25.50 -7.75 -6.79
CA ALA A 34 -25.51 -7.05 -8.07
C ALA A 34 -26.42 -7.74 -9.08
N SER A 35 -27.43 -7.01 -9.57
CA SER A 35 -28.55 -7.57 -10.33
C SER A 35 -28.48 -7.23 -11.82
N ASN A 36 -28.00 -6.03 -12.16
CA ASN A 36 -27.87 -5.56 -13.54
C ASN A 36 -26.41 -5.46 -14.00
N GLU A 37 -26.20 -5.33 -15.31
CA GLU A 37 -24.86 -5.32 -15.90
C GLU A 37 -24.02 -4.11 -15.49
N PHE A 38 -24.65 -2.96 -15.22
CA PHE A 38 -23.96 -1.79 -14.71
C PHE A 38 -23.42 -2.04 -13.30
N GLU A 39 -24.23 -2.58 -12.39
CA GLU A 39 -23.83 -2.96 -11.03
C GLU A 39 -22.70 -4.01 -11.04
N LYS A 40 -22.84 -5.06 -11.85
CA LYS A 40 -21.79 -6.08 -12.00
C LYS A 40 -20.49 -5.50 -12.55
N GLY A 41 -20.58 -4.58 -13.51
CA GLY A 41 -19.42 -3.87 -14.05
C GLY A 41 -18.73 -3.01 -13.00
N ALA A 42 -19.51 -2.25 -12.22
CA ALA A 42 -19.00 -1.42 -11.14
C ALA A 42 -18.28 -2.26 -10.07
N VAL A 43 -18.88 -3.37 -9.63
CA VAL A 43 -18.26 -4.28 -8.65
C VAL A 43 -16.92 -4.82 -9.15
N LYS A 44 -16.82 -5.23 -10.42
CA LYS A 44 -15.56 -5.72 -11.00
C LYS A 44 -14.47 -4.67 -10.99
N ILE A 45 -14.80 -3.43 -11.35
CA ILE A 45 -13.85 -2.30 -11.33
C ILE A 45 -13.38 -2.05 -9.89
N LEU A 46 -14.30 -1.98 -8.92
CA LEU A 46 -13.95 -1.76 -7.52
C LEU A 46 -13.03 -2.87 -6.98
N LYS A 47 -13.31 -4.13 -7.31
CA LYS A 47 -12.49 -5.27 -6.92
C LYS A 47 -11.06 -5.16 -7.48
N ALA A 48 -10.93 -4.88 -8.77
CA ALA A 48 -9.64 -4.70 -9.42
C ALA A 48 -8.83 -3.54 -8.82
N LEU A 49 -9.50 -2.44 -8.44
CA LEU A 49 -8.84 -1.31 -7.78
C LEU A 49 -8.30 -1.70 -6.39
N VAL A 50 -9.11 -2.35 -5.55
CA VAL A 50 -8.68 -2.75 -4.20
C VAL A 50 -7.56 -3.79 -4.23
N GLU A 51 -7.61 -4.74 -5.16
CA GLU A 51 -6.54 -5.72 -5.37
C GLU A 51 -5.25 -5.04 -5.86
N GLY A 52 -5.36 -4.10 -6.81
CA GLY A 52 -4.24 -3.32 -7.32
C GLY A 52 -3.58 -2.44 -6.26
N GLU A 53 -4.36 -1.78 -5.41
CA GLU A 53 -3.86 -0.99 -4.28
C GLU A 53 -3.17 -1.87 -3.23
N THR A 54 -3.75 -3.04 -2.92
CA THR A 54 -3.16 -4.01 -1.99
C THR A 54 -1.80 -4.49 -2.49
N HIS A 55 -1.71 -4.82 -3.78
CA HIS A 55 -0.46 -5.22 -4.42
C HIS A 55 0.57 -4.07 -4.40
N SER A 56 0.15 -2.86 -4.75
CA SER A 56 1.02 -1.68 -4.75
C SER A 56 1.62 -1.39 -3.37
N ILE A 57 0.84 -1.52 -2.29
CA ILE A 57 1.36 -1.35 -0.93
C ILE A 57 2.43 -2.41 -0.61
N ASN A 58 2.23 -3.67 -1.02
CA ASN A 58 3.23 -4.72 -0.80
C ASN A 58 4.56 -4.40 -1.52
N GLU A 59 4.49 -3.96 -2.78
CA GLU A 59 5.68 -3.61 -3.55
C GLU A 59 6.39 -2.37 -2.99
N LEU A 60 5.64 -1.37 -2.50
CA LEU A 60 6.22 -0.21 -1.84
C LEU A 60 6.92 -0.58 -0.52
N GLU A 61 6.41 -1.55 0.23
CA GLU A 61 7.11 -2.07 1.42
C GLU A 61 8.41 -2.79 1.06
N HIS A 62 8.44 -3.55 -0.04
CA HIS A 62 9.68 -4.14 -0.54
C HIS A 62 10.68 -3.07 -0.96
N LEU A 63 10.23 -2.05 -1.70
CA LEU A 63 11.08 -0.94 -2.12
C LEU A 63 11.65 -0.19 -0.91
N LYS A 64 10.84 0.09 0.10
CA LYS A 64 11.30 0.72 1.35
C LYS A 64 12.43 -0.10 1.99
N LYS A 65 12.27 -1.42 2.12
CA LYS A 65 13.33 -2.29 2.69
C LYS A 65 14.61 -2.25 1.86
N ALA A 66 14.50 -2.24 0.53
CA ALA A 66 15.66 -2.13 -0.34
C ALA A 66 16.41 -0.79 -0.14
N ILE A 67 15.67 0.31 -0.01
CA ILE A 67 16.23 1.64 0.30
C ILE A 67 16.90 1.65 1.68
N ASP A 68 16.27 1.05 2.69
CA ASP A 68 16.84 0.95 4.04
C ASP A 68 18.19 0.20 4.01
N LEU A 69 18.27 -0.92 3.29
CA LEU A 69 19.50 -1.69 3.12
C LEU A 69 20.59 -0.91 2.35
N LEU A 70 20.22 -0.27 1.24
CA LEU A 70 21.14 0.57 0.47
C LEU A 70 21.71 1.69 1.35
N THR A 71 20.86 2.30 2.16
CA THR A 71 21.23 3.38 3.09
C THR A 71 22.22 2.88 4.14
N LEU A 72 22.01 1.69 4.71
CA LEU A 72 22.96 1.07 5.64
C LEU A 72 24.35 0.85 4.99
N GLU A 73 24.40 0.40 3.74
CA GLU A 73 25.66 0.23 3.02
C GLU A 73 26.35 1.56 2.74
N LEU A 74 25.60 2.62 2.37
CA LEU A 74 26.16 3.96 2.22
C LEU A 74 26.80 4.47 3.51
N PHE A 75 26.13 4.29 4.66
CA PHE A 75 26.71 4.67 5.96
C PHE A 75 27.96 3.87 6.30
N LYS A 76 27.99 2.57 5.99
CA LYS A 76 29.21 1.75 6.20
C LYS A 76 30.39 2.27 5.37
N VAL A 77 30.15 2.65 4.11
CA VAL A 77 31.19 3.22 3.24
C VAL A 77 31.65 4.57 3.78
N GLN A 78 30.72 5.46 4.15
CA GLN A 78 31.05 6.77 4.73
C GLN A 78 31.92 6.64 5.98
N ASN A 79 31.55 5.76 6.91
CA ASN A 79 32.28 5.55 8.16
C ASN A 79 33.70 5.02 7.94
N LYS A 80 33.93 4.22 6.88
CA LYS A 80 35.27 3.75 6.48
C LYS A 80 36.14 4.84 5.85
N ILE A 81 35.55 5.89 5.30
CA ILE A 81 36.26 7.02 4.68
C ILE A 81 36.55 8.11 5.72
N SER A 82 35.63 8.31 6.67
CA SER A 82 35.71 9.36 7.70
C SER A 82 36.45 8.94 8.98
N GLY A 83 36.68 7.64 9.19
CA GLY A 83 37.53 7.11 10.26
C GLY A 83 38.91 6.74 9.73
#